data_AF-A0A357CZ73-F1
#
_entry.id   AF-A0A357CZ73-F1
#
_cell.length_a   1.000
_cell.length_b   1.000
_cell.length_c   1.000
_cell.angle_alpha   90.00
_cell.angle_beta   90.00
_cell.angle_gamma   90.00
#
_symmetry.space_group_name_H-M   'P 1'
#
loop_
_entity.id
_entity.type
_entity.pdbx_description
1 polymer ?
#
loop_
_entity_poly.entity_id
_entity_poly.type
_entity_poly.pdbx_seq_one_letter_code
_entity_poly.pdbx_strand_id
1 'polypeptide(L)'
;MLSAGERVDTYRRITDGKVDVVLGTRSAIFAPLSNIGIIVIDEEQEATYKSELTPKYHARDISRFRCGKNNCLMLLASATPSIESFYKAKTGIYTLIRLTERYGGVELPEVKVEDLRNDDNTFPDKLIGKRLEEEIKINLEKKEQIILFANRRGYNSYLSCRSCGTVYTCPNCSVSLTYHAYSGA
;
A
#
# COMPACT_ATOMS: atom_id res chain seq x y z
N MET A 1 10.62 -9.98 -17.22
CA MET A 1 9.99 -8.90 -18.01
C MET A 1 10.05 -9.34 -19.47
N LEU A 2 8.94 -9.28 -20.22
CA LEU A 2 8.94 -9.69 -21.62
C LEU A 2 9.84 -8.79 -22.47
N SER A 3 10.60 -9.40 -23.39
CA SER A 3 11.35 -8.70 -24.43
C SER A 3 10.43 -7.93 -25.38
N ALA A 4 11.00 -7.02 -26.17
CA ALA A 4 10.22 -6.27 -27.17
C ALA A 4 9.54 -7.19 -28.18
N GLY A 5 10.23 -8.25 -28.63
CA GLY A 5 9.66 -9.24 -29.57
C GLY A 5 8.49 -10.01 -28.96
N GLU A 6 8.65 -10.51 -27.73
CA GLU A 6 7.58 -11.23 -27.03
C GLU A 6 6.36 -10.35 -26.75
N ARG A 7 6.56 -9.05 -26.46
CA ARG A 7 5.45 -8.09 -26.30
C ARG A 7 4.66 -7.92 -27.58
N VAL A 8 5.33 -7.81 -28.73
CA VAL A 8 4.68 -7.67 -30.03
C VAL A 8 3.91 -8.95 -30.39
N ASP A 9 4.51 -10.12 -30.19
CA ASP A 9 3.84 -11.40 -30.43
C ASP A 9 2.61 -11.56 -29.54
N THR A 10 2.76 -11.28 -28.24
CA THR A 10 1.64 -11.32 -27.28
C THR A 10 0.53 -10.36 -27.69
N TYR A 11 0.85 -9.13 -28.09
CA TYR A 11 -0.13 -8.14 -28.55
C TYR A 11 -0.91 -8.63 -29.78
N ARG A 12 -0.21 -9.24 -30.75
CA ARG A 12 -0.86 -9.83 -31.93
C ARG A 12 -1.78 -10.98 -31.55
N ARG A 13 -1.32 -11.89 -30.69
CA ARG A 13 -2.14 -13.02 -30.22
C ARG A 13 -3.41 -12.57 -29.48
N ILE A 14 -3.33 -11.51 -28.68
CA ILE A 14 -4.50 -10.93 -28.02
C ILE A 14 -5.46 -10.33 -29.06
N THR A 15 -4.93 -9.57 -30.03
CA THR A 15 -5.73 -8.94 -31.08
C THR A 15 -6.42 -9.97 -31.99
N ASP A 16 -5.73 -11.08 -32.28
CA ASP A 16 -6.24 -12.21 -33.06
C ASP A 16 -7.30 -13.05 -32.30
N GLY A 17 -7.57 -12.73 -31.02
CA GLY A 17 -8.51 -13.49 -30.19
C GLY A 17 -7.98 -14.86 -29.75
N LYS A 18 -6.65 -15.08 -29.77
CA LYS A 18 -6.00 -16.34 -29.37
C LYS A 18 -5.65 -16.39 -27.88
N VAL A 19 -6.11 -15.42 -27.09
CA VAL A 19 -5.79 -15.26 -25.67
C VAL A 19 -7.07 -14.89 -24.91
N ASP A 20 -7.47 -15.75 -23.99
CA ASP A 20 -8.66 -15.52 -23.16
C ASP A 20 -8.36 -14.71 -21.90
N VAL A 21 -7.12 -14.81 -21.37
CA VAL A 21 -6.71 -14.18 -20.10
C VAL A 21 -5.38 -13.45 -20.27
N VAL A 22 -5.34 -12.19 -19.84
CA VAL A 22 -4.12 -11.38 -19.82
C VAL A 22 -3.77 -11.05 -18.37
N LEU A 23 -2.59 -11.51 -17.94
CA LEU A 23 -2.01 -11.18 -16.65
C LEU A 23 -0.87 -10.16 -16.85
N GLY A 24 -0.83 -9.13 -16.01
CA GLY A 24 0.32 -8.24 -15.98
C GLY A 24 0.19 -7.15 -14.93
N THR A 25 1.14 -6.23 -14.95
CA THR A 25 1.14 -5.06 -14.07
C THR A 25 0.17 -4.00 -14.59
N ARG A 26 0.27 -2.78 -14.05
CA ARG A 26 -0.53 -1.60 -14.44
C ARG A 26 -0.76 -1.43 -15.95
N SER A 27 0.23 -1.68 -16.82
CA SER A 27 0.10 -1.46 -18.26
C SER A 27 -0.77 -2.49 -18.99
N ALA A 28 -1.00 -3.67 -18.38
CA ALA A 28 -1.86 -4.70 -18.97
C ALA A 28 -3.31 -4.23 -19.14
N ILE A 29 -3.71 -3.17 -18.43
CA ILE A 29 -5.04 -2.57 -18.58
C ILE A 29 -5.30 -1.99 -19.99
N PHE A 30 -4.28 -1.89 -20.84
CA PHE A 30 -4.42 -1.48 -22.24
C PHE A 30 -4.39 -2.65 -23.24
N ALA A 31 -4.32 -3.89 -22.75
CA ALA A 31 -4.35 -5.07 -23.62
C ALA A 31 -5.60 -5.07 -24.51
N PRO A 32 -5.47 -5.32 -25.83
CA PRO A 32 -6.53 -5.11 -26.83
C PRO A 32 -7.57 -6.25 -26.86
N LEU A 33 -8.06 -6.66 -25.69
CA LEU A 33 -9.18 -7.60 -25.57
C LEU A 33 -10.48 -6.93 -26.04
N SER A 34 -11.21 -7.61 -26.93
CA SER A 34 -12.45 -7.14 -27.56
C SER A 34 -13.73 -7.56 -26.82
N ASN A 35 -13.70 -8.66 -26.07
CA ASN A 35 -14.85 -9.19 -25.32
C ASN A 35 -14.48 -9.45 -23.85
N ILE A 36 -14.28 -8.38 -23.09
CA ILE A 36 -13.85 -8.48 -21.70
C ILE A 36 -15.05 -8.85 -20.83
N GLY A 37 -15.02 -10.02 -20.17
CA GLY A 37 -16.06 -10.39 -19.19
C GLY A 37 -15.80 -9.86 -17.78
N ILE A 38 -14.52 -9.75 -17.40
CA ILE A 38 -14.10 -9.29 -16.07
C ILE A 38 -12.73 -8.63 -16.12
N ILE A 39 -12.52 -7.62 -15.28
CA ILE A 39 -11.21 -7.05 -14.95
C ILE A 39 -11.00 -7.19 -13.44
N VAL A 40 -9.93 -7.87 -13.04
CA VAL A 40 -9.54 -8.04 -11.63
C VAL A 40 -8.30 -7.21 -11.33
N ILE A 41 -8.35 -6.40 -10.29
CA ILE A 41 -7.18 -5.71 -9.72
C ILE A 41 -6.98 -6.25 -8.31
N ASP A 42 -5.85 -6.93 -8.12
CA ASP A 42 -5.41 -7.42 -6.81
C ASP A 42 -4.56 -6.35 -6.12
N GLU A 43 -4.57 -6.33 -4.79
CA GLU A 43 -3.94 -5.28 -3.97
C GLU A 43 -4.25 -3.86 -4.49
N GLU A 44 -5.54 -3.54 -4.68
CA GLU A 44 -5.97 -2.34 -5.41
C GLU A 44 -5.51 -1.00 -4.81
N GLN A 45 -5.15 -0.99 -3.53
CA GLN A 45 -4.61 0.13 -2.78
C GLN A 45 -3.17 0.48 -3.17
N GLU A 46 -2.48 -0.40 -3.89
CA GLU A 46 -1.08 -0.21 -4.24
C GLU A 46 -0.87 1.04 -5.11
N ALA A 47 0.02 1.92 -4.64
CA ALA A 47 0.36 3.16 -5.34
C ALA A 47 0.97 2.90 -6.73
N THR A 48 1.52 1.69 -6.95
CA THR A 48 2.06 1.25 -8.24
C THR A 48 1.00 1.20 -9.34
N TYR A 49 -0.29 1.25 -9.04
CA TYR A 49 -1.35 1.40 -10.04
C TYR A 49 -1.53 2.83 -10.58
N LYS A 50 -0.85 3.82 -10.00
CA LYS A 50 -0.77 5.19 -10.51
C LYS A 50 0.53 5.41 -11.29
N SER A 51 0.42 5.72 -12.58
CA SER A 51 1.56 6.05 -13.43
C SER A 51 2.04 7.47 -13.18
N GLU A 52 3.32 7.62 -12.84
CA GLU A 52 4.00 8.92 -12.78
C GLU A 52 4.55 9.37 -14.14
N LEU A 53 4.63 8.47 -15.12
CA LEU A 53 5.00 8.79 -16.49
C LEU A 53 3.81 9.40 -17.23
N THR A 54 4.07 10.43 -18.05
CA THR A 54 3.07 11.06 -18.93
C THR A 54 2.75 10.16 -20.13
N PRO A 55 1.46 9.98 -20.49
CA PRO A 55 0.28 10.48 -19.79
C PRO A 55 0.08 9.79 -18.44
N LYS A 56 -0.17 10.58 -17.39
CA LYS A 56 -0.44 10.02 -16.05
C LYS A 56 -1.82 9.41 -16.03
N TYR A 57 -1.93 8.18 -15.52
CA TYR A 57 -3.19 7.46 -15.40
C TYR A 57 -3.19 6.59 -14.16
N HIS A 58 -4.38 6.26 -13.68
CA HIS A 58 -4.57 5.24 -12.66
C HIS A 58 -5.24 4.02 -13.30
N ALA A 59 -4.62 2.84 -13.21
CA ALA A 59 -5.19 1.62 -13.82
C ALA A 59 -6.61 1.30 -13.33
N ARG A 60 -6.94 1.62 -12.07
CA ARG A 60 -8.31 1.50 -11.53
C ARG A 60 -9.33 2.34 -12.30
N ASP A 61 -8.98 3.58 -12.64
CA ASP A 61 -9.89 4.46 -13.37
C ASP A 61 -10.05 4.02 -14.82
N ILE A 62 -8.97 3.56 -15.46
CA ILE A 62 -9.02 2.95 -16.79
C ILE A 62 -9.85 1.67 -16.77
N SER A 63 -9.73 0.85 -15.74
CA SER A 63 -10.53 -0.38 -15.56
C SER A 63 -12.01 -0.07 -15.45
N ARG A 64 -12.38 0.94 -14.66
CA ARG A 64 -13.77 1.41 -14.55
C ARG A 64 -14.31 1.86 -15.90
N PHE A 65 -13.53 2.64 -16.65
CA PHE A 65 -13.92 3.08 -17.99
C PHE A 65 -14.09 1.90 -18.95
N ARG A 66 -13.12 0.97 -18.99
CA ARG A 66 -13.17 -0.21 -19.84
C ARG A 66 -14.36 -1.10 -19.50
N CYS A 67 -14.67 -1.32 -18.21
CA CYS A 67 -15.85 -2.10 -17.85
C CYS A 67 -17.16 -1.40 -18.17
N GLY A 68 -17.25 -0.08 -18.05
CA GLY A 68 -18.40 0.66 -18.56
C GLY A 68 -18.60 0.50 -20.07
N LYS A 69 -17.51 0.44 -20.85
CA LYS A 69 -17.57 0.27 -22.32
C LYS A 69 -17.86 -1.16 -22.77
N ASN A 70 -17.36 -2.16 -22.03
CA ASN A 70 -17.50 -3.57 -22.37
C ASN A 70 -18.66 -4.25 -21.64
N ASN A 71 -19.39 -3.53 -20.78
CA ASN A 71 -20.37 -4.09 -19.86
C ASN A 71 -19.80 -5.26 -19.04
N CYS A 72 -18.58 -5.07 -18.48
CA CYS A 72 -17.86 -6.09 -17.73
C CYS A 72 -17.92 -5.91 -16.22
N LEU A 73 -17.64 -7.00 -15.50
CA LEU A 73 -17.46 -6.94 -14.06
C LEU A 73 -16.07 -6.35 -13.73
N MET A 74 -16.03 -5.38 -12.84
CA MET A 74 -14.79 -4.89 -12.25
C MET A 74 -14.68 -5.41 -10.81
N LEU A 75 -13.65 -6.20 -10.54
CA LEU A 75 -13.35 -6.72 -9.21
C LEU A 75 -12.10 -6.03 -8.65
N LEU A 76 -12.26 -5.39 -7.49
CA LEU A 76 -11.18 -4.82 -6.71
C LEU A 76 -10.96 -5.70 -5.48
N ALA A 77 -9.78 -6.34 -5.39
CA ALA A 77 -9.41 -7.21 -4.28
C ALA A 77 -8.36 -6.53 -3.41
N SER A 78 -8.54 -6.65 -2.08
CA SER A 78 -7.68 -6.01 -1.09
C SER A 78 -7.92 -6.53 0.32
N ALA A 79 -6.84 -6.65 1.10
CA ALA A 79 -6.94 -6.74 2.55
C ALA A 79 -7.09 -5.36 3.21
N THR A 80 -6.55 -4.31 2.59
CA THR A 80 -6.52 -2.93 3.09
C THR A 80 -6.97 -1.97 1.98
N PRO A 81 -8.27 -1.94 1.65
CA PRO A 81 -8.75 -1.21 0.49
C PRO A 81 -8.43 0.28 0.60
N SER A 82 -8.15 0.92 -0.54
CA SER A 82 -7.95 2.38 -0.56
C SER A 82 -9.15 3.11 0.02
N ILE A 83 -8.94 4.29 0.60
CA ILE A 83 -10.02 5.10 1.18
C ILE A 83 -11.10 5.38 0.12
N GLU A 84 -10.72 5.65 -1.13
CA GLU A 84 -11.66 5.96 -2.20
C GLU A 84 -12.50 4.75 -2.63
N SER A 85 -11.90 3.57 -2.76
CA SER A 85 -12.64 2.34 -3.11
C SER A 85 -13.56 1.93 -1.97
N PHE A 86 -13.07 1.97 -0.72
CA PHE A 86 -13.85 1.62 0.46
C PHE A 86 -15.02 2.58 0.68
N TYR A 87 -14.81 3.90 0.52
CA TYR A 87 -15.87 4.89 0.63
C TYR A 87 -16.96 4.67 -0.43
N LYS A 88 -16.59 4.41 -1.69
CA LYS A 88 -17.54 4.07 -2.76
C LYS A 88 -18.32 2.79 -2.44
N ALA A 89 -17.66 1.80 -1.84
CA ALA A 89 -18.32 0.57 -1.43
C ALA A 89 -19.31 0.80 -0.27
N LYS A 90 -18.93 1.64 0.71
CA LYS A 90 -19.79 2.02 1.84
C LYS A 90 -20.99 2.86 1.45
N THR A 91 -20.85 3.70 0.41
CA THR A 91 -21.92 4.56 -0.11
C THR A 91 -22.81 3.86 -1.15
N GLY A 92 -22.55 2.59 -1.47
CA GLY A 92 -23.35 1.81 -2.42
C GLY A 92 -23.01 2.04 -3.89
N ILE A 93 -21.97 2.81 -4.20
CA ILE A 93 -21.45 2.96 -5.57
C ILE A 93 -20.77 1.67 -6.03
N TYR A 94 -20.04 1.01 -5.12
CA TYR A 94 -19.49 -0.34 -5.32
C TYR A 94 -20.19 -1.32 -4.38
N THR A 95 -20.21 -2.60 -4.76
CA THR A 95 -20.64 -3.68 -3.86
C THR A 95 -19.48 -4.09 -2.98
N LEU A 96 -19.64 -3.99 -1.65
CA LEU A 96 -18.65 -4.46 -0.69
C LEU A 96 -18.86 -5.94 -0.38
N ILE A 97 -17.92 -6.79 -0.78
CA ILE A 97 -17.89 -8.21 -0.42
C ILE A 97 -16.78 -8.41 0.61
N ARG A 98 -17.13 -8.94 1.80
CA ARG A 98 -16.17 -9.19 2.89
C ARG A 98 -15.98 -10.68 3.09
N LEU A 99 -14.72 -11.12 3.12
CA LEU A 99 -14.34 -12.44 3.60
C LEU A 99 -13.99 -12.31 5.08
N THR A 100 -14.82 -12.90 5.95
CA THR A 100 -14.66 -12.79 7.42
C THR A 100 -13.83 -13.91 8.03
N GLU A 101 -13.60 -14.98 7.26
CA GLU A 101 -12.88 -16.16 7.71
C GLU A 101 -11.58 -16.32 6.92
N ARG A 102 -10.52 -16.71 7.62
CA ARG A 102 -9.23 -17.03 7.00
C ARG A 102 -9.23 -18.47 6.53
N TYR A 103 -8.67 -18.68 5.34
CA TYR A 103 -8.42 -20.02 4.84
C TYR A 103 -7.51 -20.79 5.82
N GLY A 104 -7.90 -22.01 6.19
CA GLY A 104 -7.11 -22.89 7.05
C GLY A 104 -7.10 -22.55 8.54
N GLY A 105 -7.99 -21.67 9.04
CA GLY A 105 -8.13 -21.40 10.48
C GLY A 105 -6.92 -20.73 11.13
N VAL A 106 -6.07 -20.07 10.33
CA VAL A 106 -4.86 -19.40 10.84
C VAL A 106 -5.24 -18.22 11.73
N GLU A 107 -4.74 -18.24 12.97
CA GLU A 107 -4.91 -17.15 13.93
C GLU A 107 -3.97 -15.97 13.65
N LEU A 108 -4.39 -14.78 14.04
CA LEU A 108 -3.55 -13.58 13.95
C LEU A 108 -2.43 -13.65 15.02
N PRO A 109 -1.23 -13.14 14.71
CA PRO A 109 -0.18 -13.03 15.72
C PRO A 109 -0.60 -12.05 16.82
N GLU A 110 -0.05 -12.26 18.02
CA GLU A 110 -0.21 -11.33 19.13
C GLU A 110 0.46 -9.97 18.77
N VAL A 111 -0.29 -8.88 18.87
CA VAL A 111 0.21 -7.52 18.62
C VAL A 111 0.29 -6.77 19.93
N LYS A 112 1.46 -6.21 20.23
CA LYS A 112 1.72 -5.43 21.45
C LYS A 112 2.08 -4.00 21.10
N VAL A 113 1.41 -3.05 21.75
CA VAL A 113 1.63 -1.62 21.57
C VAL A 113 2.36 -1.11 22.81
N GLU A 114 3.56 -0.57 22.62
CA GLU A 114 4.39 -0.04 23.70
C GLU A 114 4.38 1.48 23.72
N ASP A 115 4.21 2.05 24.91
CA ASP A 115 4.27 3.49 25.13
C ASP A 115 5.69 3.90 25.57
N LEU A 116 6.42 4.54 24.66
CA LEU A 116 7.80 4.94 24.89
C LEU A 116 7.96 6.13 25.86
N ARG A 117 6.88 6.81 26.27
CA ARG A 117 6.96 7.99 27.16
C ARG A 117 7.48 7.65 28.56
N ASN A 118 7.24 6.42 29.01
CA ASN A 118 7.62 5.92 30.33
C ASN A 118 8.83 4.97 30.28
N ASP A 119 9.51 4.89 29.15
CA ASP A 119 10.62 3.96 28.97
C ASP A 119 11.95 4.62 29.37
N ASP A 120 12.48 4.20 30.50
CA ASP A 120 13.79 4.64 31.04
C ASP A 120 14.96 4.38 30.07
N ASN A 121 14.73 3.58 29.02
CA ASN A 121 15.72 3.23 28.00
C ASN A 121 15.68 4.19 26.79
N THR A 122 14.87 5.25 26.79
CA THR A 122 14.75 6.23 25.69
C THR A 122 15.59 7.50 25.89
N PHE A 123 16.90 7.30 26.11
CA PHE A 123 17.89 8.39 26.07
C PHE A 123 18.02 9.00 24.66
N PRO A 124 18.67 10.17 24.49
CA PRO A 124 18.88 10.80 23.18
C PRO A 124 19.46 9.84 22.13
N ASP A 125 20.28 8.89 22.57
CA ASP A 125 21.02 7.96 21.72
C ASP A 125 20.30 6.61 21.47
N LYS A 126 19.15 6.37 22.10
CA LYS A 126 18.38 5.12 21.94
C LYS A 126 17.05 5.38 21.22
N LEU A 127 16.91 4.73 20.07
CA LEU A 127 15.78 4.93 19.12
C LEU A 127 14.66 3.90 19.27
N ILE A 128 14.86 2.85 20.06
CA ILE A 128 13.90 1.77 20.30
C ILE A 128 13.66 1.58 21.79
N GLY A 129 12.46 1.17 22.17
CA GLY A 129 12.12 0.86 23.56
C GLY A 129 12.77 -0.44 24.06
N LYS A 130 12.85 -0.58 25.37
CA LYS A 130 13.46 -1.73 26.07
C LYS A 130 12.85 -3.07 25.63
N ARG A 131 11.52 -3.14 25.55
CA ARG A 131 10.84 -4.37 25.13
C ARG A 131 11.23 -4.80 23.72
N LEU A 132 11.24 -3.87 22.77
CA LEU A 132 11.64 -4.18 21.39
C LEU A 132 13.11 -4.64 21.34
N GLU A 133 13.99 -4.02 22.14
CA GLU A 133 15.39 -4.45 22.27
C GLU A 133 15.51 -5.90 22.79
N GLU A 134 14.72 -6.26 23.80
CA GLU A 134 14.69 -7.61 24.39
C GLU A 134 14.14 -8.66 23.40
N GLU A 135 13.01 -8.39 22.74
CA GLU A 135 12.41 -9.30 21.75
C GLU A 135 13.34 -9.51 20.54
N ILE A 136 14.07 -8.47 20.12
CA ILE A 136 15.11 -8.61 19.08
C ILE A 136 16.20 -9.59 19.53
N LYS A 137 16.71 -9.46 20.76
CA LYS A 137 17.74 -10.38 21.28
C LYS A 137 17.24 -11.82 21.31
N ILE A 138 16.03 -12.04 21.81
CA ILE A 138 15.39 -13.37 21.87
C ILE A 138 15.30 -13.99 20.47
N ASN A 139 14.82 -13.25 19.47
CA ASN A 139 14.70 -13.75 18.11
C ASN A 139 16.07 -14.05 17.47
N LEU A 140 17.08 -13.21 17.71
CA LEU A 140 18.44 -13.44 17.21
C LEU A 140 19.09 -14.67 17.86
N GLU A 141 18.89 -14.89 19.16
CA GLU A 141 19.36 -16.10 19.87
C GLU A 141 18.73 -17.37 19.29
N LYS A 142 17.47 -17.30 18.89
CA LYS A 142 16.76 -18.39 18.18
C LYS A 142 17.15 -18.54 16.72
N LYS A 143 18.02 -17.67 16.19
CA LYS A 143 18.41 -17.59 14.75
C LYS A 143 17.21 -17.34 13.83
N GLU A 144 16.22 -16.61 14.30
CA GLU A 144 15.03 -16.22 13.54
C GLU A 144 15.25 -14.88 12.84
N GLN A 145 14.44 -14.61 11.81
CA GLN A 145 14.48 -13.37 11.06
C GLN A 145 13.65 -12.28 11.74
N ILE A 146 14.11 -11.04 11.63
CA ILE A 146 13.43 -9.86 12.19
C ILE A 146 13.28 -8.83 11.07
N ILE A 147 12.08 -8.30 10.91
CA ILE A 147 11.80 -7.19 9.99
C ILE A 147 11.52 -5.95 10.83
N LEU A 148 12.37 -4.93 10.70
CA LEU A 148 12.19 -3.63 11.34
C LEU A 148 11.79 -2.58 10.30
N PHE A 149 10.63 -1.97 10.51
CA PHE A 149 10.17 -0.85 9.68
C PHE A 149 10.61 0.47 10.30
N ALA A 150 11.45 1.21 9.58
CA ALA A 150 11.80 2.58 9.92
C ALA A 150 11.23 3.54 8.87
N ASN A 151 10.76 4.71 9.31
CA ASN A 151 10.38 5.78 8.39
C ASN A 151 11.59 6.16 7.51
N ARG A 152 11.33 6.55 6.25
CA ARG A 152 12.40 6.89 5.28
C ARG A 152 13.37 7.94 5.85
N ARG A 153 14.66 7.82 5.49
CA ARG A 153 15.71 8.82 5.81
C ARG A 153 15.25 10.23 5.43
N GLY A 154 15.35 11.17 6.37
CA GLY A 154 15.18 12.61 6.11
C GLY A 154 13.84 13.24 6.52
N TYR A 155 12.93 12.53 7.20
CA TYR A 155 11.61 13.07 7.56
C TYR A 155 11.24 12.83 9.02
N ASN A 156 11.88 13.56 9.94
CA ASN A 156 11.14 14.01 11.14
C ASN A 156 10.42 15.30 10.73
N SER A 157 9.28 15.16 10.03
CA SER A 157 8.51 16.28 9.52
C SER A 157 7.70 17.01 10.60
N TYR A 158 7.87 16.64 11.88
CA TYR A 158 7.22 17.29 13.00
C TYR A 158 8.01 17.13 14.29
N LEU A 159 7.78 18.05 15.23
CA LEU A 159 8.36 18.05 16.57
C LEU A 159 7.31 17.53 17.58
N SER A 160 7.69 16.56 18.40
CA SER A 160 6.88 16.08 19.52
C SER A 160 7.67 16.07 20.82
N CYS A 161 6.99 16.39 21.93
CA CYS A 161 7.56 16.29 23.27
C CYS A 161 7.62 14.82 23.68
N ARG A 162 8.81 14.30 24.01
CA ARG A 162 8.97 12.90 24.43
C ARG A 162 8.30 12.55 25.75
N SER A 163 8.20 13.49 26.70
CA SER A 163 7.61 13.22 28.01
C SER A 163 6.09 13.18 27.99
N CYS A 164 5.43 14.13 27.32
CA CYS A 164 3.97 14.23 27.31
C CYS A 164 3.32 13.80 25.99
N GLY A 165 4.10 13.61 24.91
CA GLY A 165 3.60 13.25 23.58
C GLY A 165 3.00 14.41 22.78
N THR A 166 3.00 15.64 23.31
CA THR A 166 2.41 16.81 22.62
C THR A 166 3.15 17.11 21.32
N VAL A 167 2.41 17.26 20.22
CA VAL A 167 2.92 17.70 18.92
C VAL A 167 2.75 19.20 18.76
N TYR A 168 3.79 19.90 18.30
CA TYR A 168 3.72 21.34 18.04
C TYR A 168 2.92 21.60 16.76
N THR A 169 1.86 22.40 16.87
CA THR A 169 0.93 22.71 15.76
C THR A 169 1.01 24.17 15.34
N CYS A 170 0.62 24.43 14.09
CA CYS A 170 0.49 25.77 13.56
C CYS A 170 -0.66 26.51 14.27
N PRO A 171 -0.44 27.73 14.79
CA PRO A 171 -1.47 28.49 15.49
C PRO A 171 -2.62 28.94 14.57
N ASN A 172 -2.47 28.81 13.24
CA ASN A 172 -3.44 29.31 12.26
C ASN A 172 -4.28 28.22 11.58
N CYS A 173 -3.83 26.96 11.55
CA CYS A 173 -4.53 25.90 10.80
C CYS A 173 -4.47 24.49 11.42
N SER A 174 -4.00 24.37 12.67
CA SER A 174 -3.98 23.11 13.45
C SER A 174 -3.20 21.94 12.82
N VAL A 175 -2.43 22.17 11.76
CA VAL A 175 -1.49 21.18 11.20
C VAL A 175 -0.19 21.13 12.02
N SER A 176 0.54 20.01 12.01
CA SER A 176 1.84 19.93 12.69
C SER A 176 2.88 20.83 12.02
N LEU A 177 3.69 21.53 12.82
CA LEU A 177 4.83 22.32 12.31
C LEU A 177 5.91 21.39 11.76
N THR A 178 6.53 21.78 10.64
CA THR A 178 7.67 21.05 10.06
C THR A 178 8.99 21.53 10.65
N TYR A 179 9.76 20.60 11.22
CA TYR A 179 11.07 20.90 11.75
C TYR A 179 12.09 21.01 10.61
N HIS A 180 12.57 22.23 10.38
CA HIS A 180 13.70 22.50 9.49
C HIS A 180 14.97 22.63 10.32
N ALA A 181 15.73 21.54 10.44
CA ALA A 181 17.06 21.59 11.04
C ALA A 181 17.96 22.45 10.16
N TYR A 182 18.40 23.60 10.67
CA TYR A 182 19.41 24.41 9.98
C TYR A 182 20.75 23.67 10.05
N SER A 183 21.12 22.98 8.98
CA SER A 183 22.47 22.44 8.80
C SER A 183 23.41 23.61 8.47
N GLY A 184 23.90 24.27 9.51
CA GLY A 184 24.82 25.39 9.43
C GLY A 184 25.59 25.58 10.73
N ALA A 185 26.31 24.53 11.16
CA ALA A 185 27.53 24.54 11.96
C ALA A 185 28.12 23.13 11.98
#